data_AF-A0A1B9YEP9-F1
#
_entry.id   AF-A0A1B9YEP9-F1
#
_cell.length_a   1.000
_cell.length_b   1.000
_cell.length_c   1.000
_cell.angle_alpha   90.00
_cell.angle_beta   90.00
_cell.angle_gamma   90.00
#
_symmetry.space_group_name_H-M   'P 1'
#
loop_
_entity.id
_entity.type
_entity.pdbx_description
1 polymer ?
#
loop_
_entity_poly.entity_id
_entity_poly.type
_entity_poly.pdbx_seq_one_letter_code
_entity_poly.pdbx_strand_id
1 'polypeptide(L)'
;MENVININADKLEKLADFANQDEKQIEIKAASLKDHFLTYSYELLVGAMKGDELSRKGVHIVHDDMLEAFKMLDVFLAHVDGHFHWSNNQTPLAELEEHESLENYFVSAFKITGSDENKSVILTGGKTVSYGAIGFSTPKIKLDNSNYLYVEELNHRLRIVIEQVEAYMNGKTAPQYEQTSLEFPEDDNEDDFENAKL
;
A
#
# COMPACT_ATOMS: atom_id res chain seq x y z
N MET A 1 54.26 -15.97 2.26
CA MET A 1 53.62 -16.06 0.93
C MET A 1 52.14 -15.85 1.16
N GLU A 2 51.68 -14.62 1.05
CA GLU A 2 50.26 -14.28 1.21
C GLU A 2 49.53 -14.63 -0.09
N ASN A 3 48.54 -15.52 0.00
CA ASN A 3 47.66 -15.84 -1.12
C ASN A 3 46.65 -14.69 -1.28
N VAL A 4 46.92 -13.80 -2.23
CA VAL A 4 45.98 -12.75 -2.63
C VAL A 4 44.88 -13.40 -3.49
N ILE A 5 43.70 -13.57 -2.90
CA ILE A 5 42.51 -14.03 -3.61
C ILE A 5 41.94 -12.82 -4.37
N ASN A 6 42.12 -12.77 -5.67
CA ASN A 6 41.49 -11.75 -6.52
C ASN A 6 40.00 -12.12 -6.71
N ILE A 7 39.14 -11.49 -5.94
CA ILE A 7 37.68 -11.66 -6.05
C ILE A 7 37.17 -10.60 -7.02
N ASN A 8 36.58 -11.04 -8.14
CA ASN A 8 35.92 -10.15 -9.10
C ASN A 8 34.69 -9.50 -8.44
N ALA A 9 34.55 -8.17 -8.57
CA ALA A 9 33.44 -7.39 -8.01
C ALA A 9 32.04 -7.94 -8.39
N ASP A 10 31.91 -8.47 -9.60
CA ASP A 10 30.68 -9.08 -10.14
C ASP A 10 30.20 -10.32 -9.36
N LYS A 11 31.11 -11.07 -8.73
CA LYS A 11 30.77 -12.19 -7.85
C LYS A 11 30.35 -11.72 -6.45
N LEU A 12 30.83 -10.56 -6.02
CA LEU A 12 30.55 -9.98 -4.72
C LEU A 12 29.17 -9.32 -4.71
N GLU A 13 28.77 -8.66 -5.80
CA GLU A 13 27.40 -8.16 -5.99
C GLU A 13 26.38 -9.30 -6.04
N LYS A 14 26.63 -10.37 -6.80
CA LYS A 14 25.74 -11.54 -6.79
C LYS A 14 25.60 -12.18 -5.41
N LEU A 15 26.67 -12.25 -4.61
CA LEU A 15 26.60 -12.76 -3.24
C LEU A 15 25.87 -11.80 -2.28
N ALA A 16 25.92 -10.49 -2.51
CA ALA A 16 25.17 -9.50 -1.75
C ALA A 16 23.67 -9.53 -2.10
N ASP A 17 23.31 -9.81 -3.36
CA ASP A 17 21.92 -10.04 -3.77
C ASP A 17 21.34 -11.32 -3.14
N PHE A 18 22.16 -12.38 -2.99
CA PHE A 18 21.75 -13.61 -2.28
C PHE A 18 21.67 -13.44 -0.75
N ALA A 19 22.47 -12.54 -0.16
CA ALA A 19 22.47 -12.31 1.28
C ALA A 19 21.34 -11.36 1.76
N ASN A 20 20.76 -10.57 0.86
CA ASN A 20 19.61 -9.70 1.14
C ASN A 20 18.24 -10.37 0.89
N GLN A 21 18.22 -11.65 0.49
CA GLN A 21 17.03 -12.48 0.64
C GLN A 21 16.96 -12.98 2.08
N ASP A 22 16.58 -12.10 3.01
CA ASP A 22 15.81 -12.59 4.16
C ASP A 22 14.65 -13.38 3.57
N GLU A 23 14.67 -14.72 3.70
CA GLU A 23 13.58 -15.59 3.25
C GLU A 23 12.29 -14.95 3.74
N LYS A 24 11.46 -14.45 2.80
CA LYS A 24 10.20 -13.78 3.17
C LYS A 24 9.40 -14.72 4.04
N GLN A 25 9.40 -14.48 5.35
CA GLN A 25 8.75 -15.36 6.32
C GLN A 25 7.23 -15.24 6.23
N ILE A 26 6.77 -14.15 5.62
CA ILE A 26 5.37 -13.79 5.43
C ILE A 26 5.11 -13.42 3.97
N GLU A 27 3.91 -13.73 3.48
CA GLU A 27 3.39 -13.25 2.21
C GLU A 27 2.08 -12.48 2.46
N ILE A 28 2.01 -11.21 2.06
CA ILE A 28 0.78 -10.42 2.17
C ILE A 28 -0.26 -10.95 1.18
N LYS A 29 -1.40 -11.42 1.70
CA LYS A 29 -2.53 -11.92 0.90
C LYS A 29 -3.58 -10.86 0.65
N ALA A 30 -3.82 -9.96 1.61
CA ALA A 30 -4.84 -8.94 1.45
C ALA A 30 -4.48 -7.70 2.25
N ALA A 31 -4.92 -6.55 1.77
CA ALA A 31 -4.95 -5.35 2.59
C ALA A 31 -6.17 -4.50 2.25
N SER A 32 -6.72 -3.84 3.26
CA SER A 32 -7.87 -2.96 3.19
C SER A 32 -7.59 -1.70 4.00
N LEU A 33 -7.68 -0.57 3.32
CA LEU A 33 -7.61 0.75 3.88
C LEU A 33 -9.03 1.25 4.16
N LYS A 34 -9.30 1.62 5.41
CA LYS A 34 -10.56 2.24 5.83
C LYS A 34 -10.29 3.34 6.83
N ASP A 35 -10.73 4.57 6.54
CA ASP A 35 -10.60 5.74 7.42
C ASP A 35 -9.15 5.95 7.92
N HIS A 36 -8.16 5.80 7.02
CA HIS A 36 -6.72 5.83 7.31
C HIS A 36 -6.16 4.70 8.20
N PHE A 37 -6.98 3.69 8.53
CA PHE A 37 -6.53 2.47 9.19
C PHE A 37 -6.33 1.36 8.17
N LEU A 38 -5.18 0.69 8.23
CA LEU A 38 -4.90 -0.49 7.42
C LEU A 38 -5.30 -1.76 8.15
N THR A 39 -6.10 -2.61 7.51
CA THR A 39 -6.26 -4.01 7.90
C THR A 39 -5.53 -4.86 6.87
N TYR A 40 -4.62 -5.72 7.28
CA TYR A 40 -3.85 -6.56 6.37
C TYR A 40 -3.88 -8.02 6.81
N SER A 41 -3.82 -8.93 5.85
CA SER A 41 -3.74 -10.36 6.06
C SER A 41 -2.49 -10.92 5.41
N TYR A 42 -1.79 -11.80 6.11
CA TYR A 42 -0.56 -12.43 5.63
C TYR A 42 -0.56 -13.93 5.93
N GLU A 43 0.10 -14.69 5.07
CA GLU A 43 0.35 -16.12 5.23
C GLU A 43 1.78 -16.34 5.71
N LEU A 44 1.97 -17.20 6.72
CA LEU A 44 3.29 -17.59 7.19
C LEU A 44 3.90 -18.68 6.28
N LEU A 45 5.06 -18.41 5.69
CA LEU A 45 5.75 -19.33 4.79
C LEU A 45 6.75 -20.26 5.53
N VAL A 46 7.11 -19.91 6.76
CA VAL A 46 8.16 -20.59 7.56
C VAL A 46 7.63 -20.95 8.96
N GLY A 47 8.04 -22.10 9.50
CA GLY A 47 7.75 -22.54 10.88
C GLY A 47 6.71 -23.65 11.00
N ALA A 48 6.36 -24.00 12.25
CA ALA A 48 5.40 -25.07 12.56
C ALA A 48 3.95 -24.73 12.18
N MET A 49 3.63 -23.43 12.04
CA MET A 49 2.34 -22.90 11.58
C MET A 49 2.40 -22.43 10.12
N LYS A 50 3.26 -23.06 9.30
CA LYS A 50 3.33 -22.77 7.87
C LYS A 50 1.97 -22.99 7.21
N GLY A 51 1.52 -22.00 6.44
CA GLY A 51 0.22 -21.99 5.77
C GLY A 51 -0.93 -21.40 6.58
N ASP A 52 -0.66 -20.89 7.78
CA ASP A 52 -1.67 -20.18 8.57
C ASP A 52 -1.85 -18.75 8.04
N GLU A 53 -3.12 -18.34 7.87
CA GLU A 53 -3.49 -17.01 7.41
C GLU A 53 -3.90 -16.16 8.61
N LEU A 54 -3.10 -15.14 8.93
CA LEU A 54 -3.40 -14.22 10.01
C LEU A 54 -3.88 -12.89 9.44
N SER A 55 -4.97 -12.38 9.99
CA SER A 55 -5.46 -11.03 9.72
C SER A 55 -5.21 -10.12 10.91
N ARG A 56 -4.64 -8.95 10.67
CA ARG A 56 -4.33 -7.95 11.69
C ARG A 56 -4.91 -6.59 11.31
N LYS A 57 -5.55 -5.95 12.28
CA LYS A 57 -5.99 -4.56 12.16
C LYS A 57 -4.89 -3.64 12.68
N GLY A 58 -4.42 -2.75 11.82
CA GLY A 58 -3.51 -1.67 12.15
C GLY A 58 -4.19 -0.67 13.10
N VAL A 59 -3.46 -0.30 14.14
CA VAL A 59 -3.91 0.67 15.15
C VAL A 59 -3.44 2.07 14.82
N HIS A 60 -2.37 2.19 14.01
CA HIS A 60 -1.76 3.46 13.65
C HIS A 60 -2.24 3.98 12.31
N ILE A 61 -2.27 5.31 12.18
CA ILE A 61 -2.54 5.99 10.91
C ILE A 61 -1.47 5.56 9.89
N VAL A 62 -1.91 5.22 8.69
CA VAL A 62 -1.01 4.87 7.59
C VAL A 62 -0.22 6.09 7.12
N HIS A 63 1.00 5.85 6.64
CA HIS A 63 1.82 6.90 6.05
C HIS A 63 1.25 7.34 4.68
N ASP A 64 1.52 8.58 4.28
CA ASP A 64 1.05 9.15 3.00
C ASP A 64 1.53 8.32 1.79
N ASP A 65 2.77 7.83 1.80
CA ASP A 65 3.29 6.86 0.81
C ASP A 65 2.36 5.67 0.55
N MET A 66 1.66 5.18 1.58
CA MET A 66 0.71 4.07 1.42
C MET A 66 -0.58 4.55 0.75
N LEU A 67 -1.07 5.73 1.11
CA LEU A 67 -2.24 6.34 0.46
C LEU A 67 -1.95 6.57 -1.02
N GLU A 68 -0.77 7.09 -1.35
CA GLU A 68 -0.30 7.24 -2.72
C GLU A 68 -0.21 5.88 -3.42
N ALA A 69 0.31 4.85 -2.75
CA ALA A 69 0.40 3.51 -3.33
C ALA A 69 -0.97 2.91 -3.66
N PHE A 70 -1.98 3.11 -2.81
CA PHE A 70 -3.35 2.71 -3.11
C PHE A 70 -3.95 3.52 -4.26
N LYS A 71 -3.69 4.83 -4.31
CA LYS A 71 -4.15 5.72 -5.39
C LYS A 71 -3.61 5.30 -6.76
N MET A 72 -2.38 4.77 -6.81
CA MET A 72 -1.82 4.20 -8.04
C MET A 72 -2.63 3.00 -8.59
N LEU A 73 -3.49 2.38 -7.78
CA LEU A 73 -4.34 1.27 -8.22
C LEU A 73 -5.68 1.74 -8.83
N ASP A 74 -6.07 3.00 -8.65
CA ASP A 74 -7.35 3.55 -9.08
C ASP A 74 -7.54 3.41 -10.60
N VAL A 75 -6.45 3.56 -11.36
CA VAL A 75 -6.45 3.48 -12.83
C VAL A 75 -6.88 2.09 -13.32
N PHE A 76 -6.48 1.04 -12.61
CA PHE A 76 -6.86 -0.33 -12.97
C PHE A 76 -8.33 -0.58 -12.69
N LEU A 77 -8.86 -0.03 -11.59
CA LEU A 77 -10.28 -0.12 -11.25
C LEU A 77 -11.14 0.58 -12.30
N ALA A 78 -10.76 1.79 -12.73
CA ALA A 78 -11.43 2.55 -13.77
C ALA A 78 -11.38 1.85 -15.13
N HIS A 79 -10.25 1.22 -15.48
CA HIS A 79 -10.13 0.43 -16.70
C HIS A 79 -11.03 -0.81 -16.67
N VAL A 80 -11.12 -1.49 -15.53
CA VAL A 80 -12.01 -2.67 -15.36
C VAL A 80 -13.50 -2.30 -15.34
N ASP A 81 -13.87 -1.12 -14.82
CA ASP A 81 -15.23 -0.58 -14.92
C ASP A 81 -15.63 -0.25 -16.38
N GLY A 82 -14.68 -0.30 -17.32
CA GLY A 82 -14.90 -0.05 -18.74
C GLY A 82 -14.98 1.45 -19.09
N HIS A 83 -14.55 2.33 -18.18
CA HIS A 83 -14.50 3.76 -18.44
C HIS A 83 -13.59 4.09 -19.63
N PHE A 84 -12.47 3.37 -19.72
CA PHE A 84 -11.50 3.49 -20.80
C PHE A 84 -11.75 2.48 -21.92
N HIS A 85 -12.96 2.48 -22.48
CA HIS A 85 -13.33 1.56 -23.57
C HIS A 85 -12.51 1.76 -24.86
N TRP A 86 -11.81 2.88 -24.97
CA TRP A 86 -10.97 3.25 -26.12
C TRP A 86 -9.51 2.84 -25.96
N SER A 87 -9.09 2.40 -24.76
CA SER A 87 -7.70 2.02 -24.53
C SER A 87 -7.38 0.71 -25.25
N ASN A 88 -6.22 0.68 -25.91
CA ASN A 88 -5.74 -0.48 -26.66
C ASN A 88 -4.31 -0.84 -26.21
N ASN A 89 -3.75 -1.94 -26.71
CA ASN A 89 -2.39 -2.40 -26.36
C ASN A 89 -1.28 -1.34 -26.61
N GLN A 90 -1.57 -0.25 -27.31
CA GLN A 90 -0.62 0.83 -27.59
C GLN A 90 -0.83 2.06 -26.69
N THR A 91 -1.95 2.14 -25.97
CA THR A 91 -2.24 3.23 -25.04
C THR A 91 -1.42 3.03 -23.76
N PRO A 92 -0.44 3.90 -23.45
CA PRO A 92 0.32 3.80 -22.22
C PRO A 92 -0.56 4.10 -20.99
N LEU A 93 -0.26 3.46 -19.86
CA LEU A 93 -1.01 3.65 -18.61
C LEU A 93 -1.02 5.13 -18.16
N ALA A 94 0.05 5.88 -18.44
CA ALA A 94 0.17 7.29 -18.10
C ALA A 94 -0.95 8.15 -18.70
N GLU A 95 -1.39 7.85 -19.93
CA GLU A 95 -2.52 8.56 -20.55
C GLU A 95 -3.84 8.31 -19.81
N LEU A 96 -3.98 7.16 -19.15
CA LEU A 96 -5.15 6.85 -18.32
C LEU A 96 -5.06 7.53 -16.94
N GLU A 97 -3.85 7.69 -16.40
CA GLU A 97 -3.58 8.36 -15.13
C GLU A 97 -3.83 9.88 -15.21
N GLU A 98 -3.59 10.51 -16.35
CA GLU A 98 -3.83 11.95 -16.58
C GLU A 98 -5.31 12.32 -16.79
N HIS A 99 -6.19 11.33 -16.91
CA HIS A 99 -7.59 11.57 -17.22
C HIS A 99 -8.39 12.01 -15.98
N GLU A 100 -9.06 13.16 -16.05
CA GLU A 100 -9.84 13.78 -14.94
C GLU A 100 -10.85 12.82 -14.30
N SER A 101 -11.47 11.95 -15.10
CA SER A 101 -12.43 10.95 -14.61
C SER A 101 -11.85 9.98 -13.57
N LEU A 102 -10.52 9.80 -13.52
CA LEU A 102 -9.86 8.95 -12.54
C LEU A 102 -10.05 9.46 -11.12
N GLU A 103 -10.20 10.77 -10.92
CA GLU A 103 -10.43 11.37 -9.58
C GLU A 103 -11.71 10.87 -8.91
N ASN A 104 -12.66 10.35 -9.70
CA ASN A 104 -13.89 9.78 -9.16
C ASN A 104 -13.71 8.35 -8.67
N TYR A 105 -12.63 7.65 -9.02
CA TYR A 105 -12.38 6.27 -8.61
C TYR A 105 -11.46 6.23 -7.40
N PHE A 106 -11.67 5.24 -6.53
CA PHE A 106 -10.80 4.98 -5.39
C PHE A 106 -10.73 3.49 -5.10
N VAL A 107 -9.54 2.97 -4.84
CA VAL A 107 -9.29 1.60 -4.39
C VAL A 107 -9.11 1.61 -2.89
N SER A 108 -9.93 0.82 -2.20
CA SER A 108 -9.90 0.71 -0.74
C SER A 108 -9.34 -0.62 -0.25
N ALA A 109 -9.33 -1.66 -1.08
CA ALA A 109 -8.74 -2.93 -0.70
C ALA A 109 -8.24 -3.72 -1.90
N PHE A 110 -7.28 -4.60 -1.66
CA PHE A 110 -6.89 -5.62 -2.62
C PHE A 110 -6.80 -6.98 -1.91
N LYS A 111 -7.07 -8.03 -2.67
CA LYS A 111 -6.97 -9.41 -2.21
C LYS A 111 -6.29 -10.25 -3.29
N ILE A 112 -5.18 -10.87 -2.93
CA ILE A 112 -4.43 -11.82 -3.72
C ILE A 112 -4.90 -13.22 -3.33
N THR A 113 -5.26 -14.01 -4.34
CA THR A 113 -5.73 -15.38 -4.17
C THR A 113 -5.03 -16.28 -5.19
N GLY A 114 -4.72 -17.50 -4.79
CA GLY A 114 -4.07 -18.49 -5.65
C GLY A 114 -2.76 -19.00 -5.06
N SER A 115 -2.34 -20.14 -5.58
CA SER A 115 -1.05 -20.75 -5.30
C SER A 115 0.05 -20.11 -6.15
N ASP A 116 1.32 -20.38 -5.85
CA ASP A 116 2.47 -19.68 -6.42
C ASP A 116 2.48 -19.59 -7.96
N GLU A 117 1.93 -20.59 -8.66
CA GLU A 117 1.83 -20.66 -10.14
C GLU A 117 0.53 -20.10 -10.74
N ASN A 118 -0.44 -19.70 -9.91
CA ASN A 118 -1.75 -19.22 -10.37
C ASN A 118 -2.24 -18.05 -9.51
N LYS A 119 -1.37 -17.05 -9.29
CA LYS A 119 -1.74 -15.87 -8.50
C LYS A 119 -2.76 -15.04 -9.26
N SER A 120 -3.73 -14.52 -8.52
CA SER A 120 -4.77 -13.66 -9.04
C SER A 120 -5.11 -12.59 -8.03
N VAL A 121 -5.43 -11.40 -8.52
CA VAL A 121 -5.80 -10.26 -7.69
C VAL A 121 -7.26 -9.90 -7.87
N ILE A 122 -7.88 -9.46 -6.79
CA ILE A 122 -9.19 -8.85 -6.74
C ILE A 122 -8.99 -7.48 -6.10
N LEU A 123 -9.31 -6.42 -6.84
CA LEU A 123 -9.33 -5.07 -6.32
C LEU A 123 -10.74 -4.75 -5.85
N THR A 124 -10.86 -4.10 -4.70
CA THR A 124 -12.12 -3.60 -4.17
C THR A 124 -11.97 -2.10 -3.99
N GLY A 125 -12.96 -1.36 -4.45
CA GLY A 125 -12.96 0.08 -4.39
C GLY A 125 -14.33 0.63 -4.63
N GLY A 126 -14.39 1.82 -5.19
CA GLY A 126 -15.63 2.42 -5.60
C GLY A 126 -15.41 3.60 -6.55
N LYS A 127 -16.54 4.15 -6.98
CA LYS A 127 -16.60 5.42 -7.67
C LYS A 127 -17.52 6.39 -6.96
N THR A 128 -17.09 7.63 -6.84
CA THR A 128 -17.86 8.74 -6.32
C THR A 128 -18.71 9.31 -7.46
N VAL A 129 -20.02 9.31 -7.26
CA VAL A 129 -21.00 9.91 -8.16
C VAL A 129 -21.73 11.04 -7.44
N SER A 130 -22.44 11.89 -8.17
CA SER A 130 -23.14 13.06 -7.60
C SER A 130 -24.16 12.72 -6.50
N TYR A 131 -24.63 11.48 -6.44
CA TYR A 131 -25.62 11.00 -5.47
C TYR A 131 -25.02 10.15 -4.33
N GLY A 132 -23.71 9.92 -4.32
CA GLY A 132 -23.03 9.13 -3.30
C GLY A 132 -21.83 8.34 -3.82
N ALA A 133 -21.30 7.44 -3.01
CA ALA A 133 -20.22 6.53 -3.42
C ALA A 133 -20.79 5.13 -3.74
N ILE A 134 -20.44 4.59 -4.89
CA ILE A 134 -20.78 3.24 -5.32
C ILE A 134 -19.55 2.37 -5.15
N GLY A 135 -19.58 1.46 -4.18
CA GLY A 135 -18.53 0.46 -3.98
C GLY A 135 -18.70 -0.74 -4.90
N PHE A 136 -17.62 -1.21 -5.51
CA PHE A 136 -17.61 -2.43 -6.31
C PHE A 136 -16.26 -3.13 -6.24
N SER A 137 -16.25 -4.41 -6.57
CA SER A 137 -15.05 -5.24 -6.63
C SER A 137 -14.81 -5.71 -8.06
N THR A 138 -13.57 -5.70 -8.50
CA THR A 138 -13.19 -6.24 -9.80
C THR A 138 -13.40 -7.75 -9.83
N PRO A 139 -13.66 -8.33 -11.02
CA PRO A 139 -13.48 -9.76 -11.21
C PRO A 139 -12.03 -10.17 -10.88
N LYS A 140 -11.84 -11.48 -10.70
CA LYS A 140 -10.53 -12.06 -10.42
C LYS A 140 -9.62 -11.93 -11.64
N ILE A 141 -8.59 -11.08 -11.53
CA ILE A 141 -7.59 -10.85 -12.58
C ILE A 141 -6.42 -11.80 -12.33
N LYS A 142 -6.08 -12.67 -13.28
CA LYS A 142 -4.91 -13.56 -13.17
C LYS A 142 -3.63 -12.76 -13.40
N LEU A 143 -2.53 -13.09 -12.72
CA LEU A 143 -1.27 -12.35 -12.87
C LEU A 143 -0.32 -13.01 -13.89
N ASP A 144 -0.39 -14.32 -14.09
CA ASP A 144 0.52 -15.07 -14.99
C ASP A 144 0.01 -15.28 -16.42
N ASN A 145 -1.31 -15.21 -16.63
CA ASN A 145 -1.92 -15.50 -17.94
C ASN A 145 -3.31 -14.85 -18.04
N SER A 146 -3.33 -13.52 -18.01
CA SER A 146 -4.55 -12.75 -18.11
C SER A 146 -4.60 -12.01 -19.43
N ASN A 147 -5.79 -11.94 -20.00
CA ASN A 147 -6.09 -11.12 -21.19
C ASN A 147 -6.18 -9.62 -20.83
N TYR A 148 -5.77 -9.25 -19.62
CA TYR A 148 -5.79 -7.88 -19.15
C TYR A 148 -4.59 -7.13 -19.71
N LEU A 149 -4.86 -5.99 -20.34
CA LEU A 149 -3.91 -5.17 -21.08
C LEU A 149 -2.66 -4.79 -20.26
N TYR A 150 -2.89 -4.40 -19.00
CA TYR A 150 -1.89 -3.75 -18.13
C TYR A 150 -1.46 -4.65 -16.97
N VAL A 151 -1.30 -5.96 -17.23
CA VAL A 151 -0.95 -6.95 -16.19
C VAL A 151 0.43 -6.70 -15.59
N GLU A 152 1.40 -6.27 -16.41
CA GLU A 152 2.76 -6.03 -15.95
C GLU A 152 2.81 -4.82 -15.01
N GLU A 153 2.14 -3.74 -15.38
CA GLU A 153 2.03 -2.53 -14.58
C GLU A 153 1.22 -2.78 -13.30
N LEU A 154 0.13 -3.54 -13.39
CA LEU A 154 -0.66 -3.94 -12.22
C LEU A 154 0.20 -4.72 -11.23
N ASN A 155 0.98 -5.70 -11.72
CA ASN A 155 1.93 -6.45 -10.90
C ASN A 155 2.97 -5.54 -10.25
N HIS A 156 3.53 -4.59 -11.00
CA HIS A 156 4.51 -3.65 -10.48
C HIS A 156 3.93 -2.76 -9.37
N ARG A 157 2.76 -2.15 -9.58
CA ARG A 157 2.09 -1.31 -8.58
C ARG A 157 1.66 -2.11 -7.35
N LEU A 158 1.19 -3.35 -7.54
CA LEU A 158 0.87 -4.25 -6.43
C LEU A 158 2.10 -4.57 -5.57
N ARG A 159 3.28 -4.80 -6.16
CA ARG A 159 4.51 -5.01 -5.41
C ARG A 159 4.84 -3.80 -4.52
N ILE A 160 4.72 -2.59 -5.05
CA ILE A 160 4.94 -1.37 -4.28
C ILE A 160 3.98 -1.28 -3.09
N VAL A 161 2.69 -1.55 -3.31
CA VAL A 161 1.70 -1.55 -2.23
C VAL A 161 2.03 -2.60 -1.17
N ILE A 162 2.40 -3.82 -1.58
CA ILE A 162 2.81 -4.89 -0.67
C ILE A 162 4.04 -4.49 0.14
N GLU A 163 5.05 -3.89 -0.50
CA GLU A 163 6.25 -3.39 0.18
C GLU A 163 5.92 -2.31 1.22
N GLN A 164 4.99 -1.39 0.92
CA GLN A 164 4.53 -0.41 1.91
C GLN A 164 3.77 -1.06 3.07
N VAL A 165 2.98 -2.11 2.82
CA VAL A 165 2.31 -2.87 3.88
C VAL A 165 3.31 -3.63 4.75
N GLU A 166 4.34 -4.24 4.14
CA GLU A 166 5.46 -4.87 4.84
C GLU A 166 6.23 -3.83 5.69
N ALA A 167 6.49 -2.64 5.15
CA ALA A 167 7.14 -1.55 5.87
C ALA A 167 6.29 -1.07 7.07
N TYR A 168 4.97 -0.94 6.90
CA TYR A 168 4.06 -0.60 7.99
C TYR A 168 4.05 -1.68 9.09
N MET A 169 4.08 -2.96 8.70
CA MET A 169 4.21 -4.07 9.64
C MET A 169 5.54 -4.02 10.42
N ASN A 170 6.62 -3.61 9.77
CA ASN A 170 7.94 -3.40 10.39
C ASN A 170 8.04 -2.10 11.20
N GLY A 171 6.95 -1.34 11.32
CA GLY A 171 6.87 -0.17 12.21
C GLY A 171 7.02 1.19 11.53
N LYS A 172 7.06 1.26 10.20
CA LYS A 172 6.96 2.55 9.46
C LYS A 172 5.54 3.09 9.63
N THR A 173 5.35 3.88 10.68
CA THR A 173 4.09 4.59 10.96
C THR A 173 4.23 6.06 10.55
N ALA A 174 3.11 6.72 10.22
CA ALA A 174 3.11 8.17 10.04
C ALA A 174 3.71 8.82 11.30
N PRO A 175 4.50 9.91 11.17
CA PRO A 175 5.01 10.63 12.33
C PRO A 175 3.83 10.97 13.22
N GLN A 176 3.82 10.41 14.43
CA GLN A 176 2.87 10.88 15.44
C GLN A 176 3.23 12.33 15.70
N TYR A 177 2.29 13.24 15.46
CA TYR A 177 2.41 14.59 15.99
C TYR A 177 2.55 14.43 17.51
N GLU A 178 3.77 14.57 18.03
CA GLU A 178 3.98 14.75 19.46
C GLU A 178 3.15 15.96 19.83
N GLN A 179 2.07 15.72 20.58
CA GLN A 179 1.32 16.77 21.22
C GLN A 179 2.31 17.50 22.11
N THR A 180 2.84 18.62 21.63
CA THR A 180 3.72 19.47 22.41
C THR A 180 2.87 19.96 23.56
N SER A 181 3.29 19.65 24.79
CA SER A 181 2.65 20.16 26.00
C SER A 181 2.51 21.68 25.85
N LEU A 182 1.27 22.17 25.79
CA LEU A 182 1.00 23.60 25.95
C LEU A 182 1.33 23.94 27.40
N GLU A 183 2.55 24.41 27.66
CA GLU A 183 2.87 25.13 28.89
C GLU A 183 2.09 26.44 28.83
N PHE A 184 0.93 26.46 29.49
CA PHE A 184 0.28 27.72 29.82
C PHE A 184 1.19 28.43 30.84
N PRO A 185 1.67 29.65 30.55
CA PRO A 185 2.32 30.43 31.59
C PRO A 185 1.32 30.63 32.74
N GLU A 186 1.75 30.33 33.97
CA GLU A 186 1.02 30.76 35.16
C GLU A 186 0.98 32.29 35.11
N ASP A 187 -0.21 32.81 34.80
CA ASP A 187 -0.48 34.24 34.85
C ASP A 187 -0.52 34.61 36.34
N ASP A 188 0.63 35.06 36.87
CA ASP A 188 0.77 35.73 38.16
C ASP A 188 0.07 37.10 38.10
N ASN A 189 -1.26 37.10 37.99
CA ASN A 189 -2.10 38.29 38.03
C ASN A 189 -3.23 38.09 39.05
N GLU A 190 -2.87 37.92 40.32
CA GLU A 190 -3.80 38.04 41.46
C GLU A 190 -4.19 39.51 41.77
N ASP A 191 -3.55 40.51 41.14
CA ASP A 191 -3.76 41.93 41.51
C ASP A 191 -4.80 42.70 40.66
N ASP A 192 -5.35 42.13 39.58
CA ASP A 192 -6.24 42.88 38.66
C ASP A 192 -7.75 42.70 38.92
N PHE A 193 -8.14 41.88 39.91
CA PHE A 193 -9.55 41.70 40.29
C PHE A 193 -10.04 42.65 41.39
N GLU A 194 -9.16 43.36 42.11
CA GLU A 194 -9.56 44.31 43.16
C GLU A 194 -9.89 45.72 42.65
N ASN A 195 -9.38 46.13 41.47
CA ASN A 195 -9.64 47.47 40.91
C ASN A 195 -10.90 47.57 40.03
N ALA A 196 -11.64 46.48 39.83
CA ALA A 196 -12.90 46.48 39.07
C ALA A 196 -14.15 46.83 39.92
N LYS A 197 -13.96 47.35 41.14
CA LYS A 197 -15.03 47.95 41.95
C LYS A 197 -14.75 49.44 42.20
N LEU A 198 -15.06 50.26 41.20
CA LEU A 198 -15.37 51.69 41.37
C LEU A 198 -16.55 52.06 40.48
#